data_AF-A0A659V7S0-F1
#
_entry.id   AF-A0A659V7S0-F1
#
_cell.length_a   1.000
_cell.length_b   1.000
_cell.length_c   1.000
_cell.angle_alpha   90.00
_cell.angle_beta   90.00
_cell.angle_gamma   90.00
#
_symmetry.space_group_name_H-M   'P 1'
#
loop_
_entity.id
_entity.type
_entity.pdbx_description
1 polymer ?
#
loop_
_entity_poly.entity_id
_entity_poly.type
_entity_poly.pdbx_seq_one_letter_code
_entity_poly.pdbx_strand_id
1 'polypeptide(L)' 'MKVVMEFYRTRVADDAHAVVGRETVEAADLDAAIEIALLLARTLNMPQWPDAVAIADADGTTIYSGVIPAQAGTDKGPPP' A
#
# COMPACT_ATOMS: atom_id res chain seq x y z
N MET A 1 11.97 13.94 5.46
CA MET A 1 10.52 14.14 5.67
C MET A 1 9.91 12.94 6.38
N LYS A 2 9.12 13.19 7.42
CA LYS A 2 8.40 12.13 8.12
C LYS A 2 7.04 11.95 7.46
N VAL A 3 6.77 10.73 7.00
CA VAL A 3 5.52 10.37 6.35
C VAL A 3 4.91 9.13 6.97
N VAL A 4 3.60 9.04 6.85
CA VAL A 4 2.78 7.94 7.31
C VAL A 4 2.32 7.18 6.08
N MET A 5 2.68 5.90 5.99
CA MET A 5 2.26 4.98 4.94
C MET A 5 1.10 4.15 5.46
N GLU A 6 -0.06 4.33 4.88
CA GLU A 6 -1.26 3.57 5.18
C GLU A 6 -1.55 2.62 4.05
N PHE A 7 -1.57 1.34 4.39
CA PHE A 7 -1.86 0.26 3.48
C PHE A 7 -3.34 -0.11 3.62
N TYR A 8 -4.04 -0.11 2.50
CA TYR A 8 -5.46 -0.39 2.42
C TYR A 8 -5.68 -1.69 1.67
N ARG A 9 -6.71 -2.41 2.12
CA ARG A 9 -7.26 -3.54 1.40
C ARG A 9 -8.73 -3.33 1.09
N THR A 10 -9.07 -3.41 -0.18
CA THR A 10 -10.44 -3.45 -0.68
C THR A 10 -10.94 -4.87 -0.59
N ARG A 11 -11.94 -5.12 0.27
CA ARG A 11 -12.59 -6.43 0.33
C ARG A 11 -13.63 -6.52 -0.79
N VAL A 12 -13.39 -7.41 -1.75
CA VAL A 12 -14.33 -7.71 -2.86
C VAL A 12 -15.73 -8.10 -2.35
N ALA A 13 -15.84 -8.61 -1.13
CA ALA A 13 -17.11 -9.00 -0.52
C ALA A 13 -18.06 -7.82 -0.26
N ASP A 14 -17.54 -6.65 0.13
CA ASP A 14 -18.35 -5.54 0.64
C ASP A 14 -17.89 -4.15 0.13
N ASP A 15 -16.93 -4.09 -0.80
CA ASP A 15 -16.28 -2.86 -1.27
C ASP A 15 -15.71 -1.96 -0.16
N ALA A 16 -15.53 -2.53 1.04
CA ALA A 16 -15.02 -1.84 2.21
C ALA A 16 -13.51 -1.72 2.11
N HIS A 17 -13.02 -0.47 2.21
CA HIS A 17 -11.60 -0.17 2.32
C HIS A 17 -11.19 -0.30 3.79
N ALA A 18 -10.46 -1.36 4.12
CA ALA A 18 -9.93 -1.59 5.45
C ALA A 18 -8.44 -1.25 5.49
N VAL A 19 -8.00 -0.47 6.48
CA VAL A 19 -6.57 -0.26 6.74
C VAL A 19 -6.00 -1.58 7.26
N VAL A 20 -5.06 -2.16 6.52
CA VAL A 20 -4.39 -3.43 6.89
C VAL A 20 -3.05 -3.19 7.59
N GLY A 21 -2.44 -2.02 7.38
CA GLY A 21 -1.19 -1.64 8.01
C GLY A 21 -1.00 -0.14 7.98
N ARG A 22 -0.34 0.39 9.01
CA ARG A 22 0.08 1.78 9.06
C ARG A 22 1.50 1.82 9.57
N GLU A 23 2.41 2.28 8.72
CA GLU A 23 3.83 2.42 9.04
C GLU A 23 4.21 3.90 8.99
N THR A 24 5.10 4.36 9.87
CA THR A 24 5.63 5.72 9.79
C THR A 24 7.10 5.62 9.41
N VAL A 25 7.48 6.26 8.32
CA VAL A 25 8.85 6.23 7.82
C VAL A 25 9.40 7.63 7.63
N GLU A 26 10.72 7.74 7.70
CA GLU A 26 11.44 8.93 7.33
C GLU A 26 12.00 8.74 5.91
N ALA A 27 11.48 9.48 4.95
CA ALA A 27 11.97 9.50 3.58
C ALA A 27 12.78 10.77 3.33
N ALA A 28 13.65 10.78 2.33
CA ALA A 28 14.29 12.02 1.90
C ALA A 28 13.27 12.93 1.20
N ASP A 29 12.54 12.35 0.24
CA ASP A 29 11.60 13.02 -0.66
C ASP A 29 10.39 12.11 -0.96
N LEU A 30 9.41 12.61 -1.73
CA LEU A 30 8.22 11.85 -2.10
C LEU A 30 8.55 10.59 -2.91
N ASP A 31 9.48 10.66 -3.88
CA ASP A 31 9.92 9.48 -4.64
C ASP A 31 10.51 8.41 -3.71
N ALA A 32 11.39 8.81 -2.80
CA ALA A 32 11.96 7.90 -1.80
C ALA A 32 10.86 7.28 -0.90
N ALA A 33 9.83 8.07 -0.54
CA ALA A 33 8.68 7.56 0.20
C ALA A 33 7.92 6.50 -0.62
N ILE A 34 7.67 6.74 -1.91
CA ILE A 34 7.00 5.78 -2.78
C ILE A 34 7.81 4.49 -2.89
N GLU A 35 9.14 4.57 -3.06
CA GLU A 35 10.01 3.40 -3.11
C GLU A 35 9.98 2.59 -1.80
N ILE A 36 10.04 3.28 -0.65
CA ILE A 36 9.96 2.64 0.67
C ILE A 36 8.57 2.00 0.87
N ALA A 37 7.49 2.66 0.45
CA ALA A 37 6.13 2.13 0.55
C ALA A 37 5.96 0.84 -0.26
N LEU A 38 6.47 0.82 -1.49
CA LEU A 38 6.45 -0.37 -2.35
C LEU A 38 7.33 -1.49 -1.81
N LEU A 39 8.48 -1.15 -1.22
CA LEU A 39 9.35 -2.11 -0.57
C LEU A 39 8.67 -2.72 0.66
N LEU A 40 8.11 -1.90 1.54
CA LEU A 40 7.35 -2.33 2.72
C LEU A 40 6.16 -3.20 2.34
N ALA A 41 5.41 -2.84 1.30
CA ALA A 41 4.31 -3.67 0.81
C ALA A 41 4.74 -5.09 0.42
N ARG A 42 6.00 -5.29 0.03
CA ARG A 42 6.57 -6.60 -0.36
C ARG A 42 7.30 -7.31 0.77
N THR A 43 7.90 -6.57 1.70
CA THR A 43 8.74 -7.12 2.79
C THR A 43 7.98 -7.30 4.08
N LEU A 44 6.95 -6.47 4.33
CA LEU A 44 6.12 -6.60 5.50
C LEU A 44 5.29 -7.87 5.32
N ASN A 45 5.55 -8.85 6.19
CA ASN A 45 4.84 -10.13 6.20
C ASN A 45 3.43 -9.91 6.79
N MET A 46 2.62 -9.07 6.14
CA MET A 46 1.28 -8.73 6.57
C MET A 46 0.37 -9.95 6.38
N PRO A 47 -0.51 -10.24 7.34
CA PRO A 47 -1.48 -11.32 7.21
C PRO A 47 -2.42 -11.13 6.01
N GLN A 48 -2.54 -9.90 5.50
CA GLN A 48 -3.31 -9.57 4.31
C GLN A 48 -2.47 -8.66 3.40
N TRP A 49 -2.42 -8.99 2.11
CA TRP A 49 -1.73 -8.18 1.10
C TRP A 49 -2.57 -6.94 0.78
N PRO A 50 -2.03 -5.72 0.90
CA PRO A 50 -2.72 -4.51 0.49
C PRO A 50 -2.81 -4.40 -1.03
N ASP A 51 -3.92 -3.85 -1.53
CA ASP A 51 -4.12 -3.44 -2.94
C ASP A 51 -3.97 -1.93 -3.15
N ALA A 52 -3.89 -1.15 -2.08
CA ALA A 52 -3.65 0.28 -2.16
C ALA A 52 -2.74 0.77 -1.04
N VAL A 53 -2.03 1.86 -1.32
CA VAL A 53 -1.21 2.58 -0.35
C VAL A 53 -1.49 4.07 -0.45
N ALA A 54 -1.63 4.71 0.70
CA ALA A 54 -1.62 6.16 0.82
C ALA A 54 -0.41 6.59 1.64
N ILE A 55 0.23 7.67 1.22
CA ILE A 55 1.30 8.33 1.93
C ILE A 55 0.74 9.66 2.40
N ALA A 56 0.68 9.85 3.71
CA ALA A 56 0.32 11.08 4.36
C ALA A 56 1.55 11.72 5.01
N ASP A 57 1.54 13.04 5.18
CA ASP A 57 2.56 13.73 5.95
C ASP A 57 2.33 13.56 7.48
N ALA A 58 3.17 14.22 8.28
CA ALA A 58 3.06 14.19 9.73
C ALA A 58 1.78 14.87 10.27
N ASP A 59 1.18 15.77 9.49
CA ASP A 59 -0.07 16.45 9.79
C ASP A 59 -1.31 15.62 9.39
N GLY A 60 -1.10 14.47 8.74
CA GLY A 60 -2.16 13.57 8.28
C GLY A 60 -2.74 13.96 6.92
N THR A 61 -2.09 14.87 6.21
CA THR A 61 -2.49 15.25 4.85
C THR A 61 -1.96 14.22 3.87
N THR A 62 -2.87 13.55 3.14
CA THR A 62 -2.49 12.62 2.07
C THR A 62 -1.79 13.37 0.95
N ILE A 63 -0.48 13.13 0.82
CA ILE A 63 0.35 13.73 -0.23
C ILE A 63 0.42 12.84 -1.47
N TYR A 64 0.19 11.53 -1.32
CA TYR A 64 0.17 10.57 -2.43
C TYR A 64 -0.75 9.39 -2.12
N SER A 65 -1.42 8.88 -3.14
CA SER A 65 -2.20 7.65 -3.07
C SER A 65 -2.01 6.87 -4.36
N GLY A 66 -1.66 5.59 -4.23
CA GLY A 66 -1.42 4.69 -5.35
C GLY A 66 -1.99 3.31 -5.09
N VAL A 67 -2.44 2.65 -6.15
CA VAL A 67 -2.80 1.24 -6.09
C VAL A 67 -1.52 0.40 -6.14
N ILE A 68 -1.36 -0.49 -5.18
CA ILE A 68 -0.31 -1.52 -5.25
C ILE A 68 -0.92 -2.60 -6.12
N PRO A 69 -0.33 -2.94 -7.28
CA PRO A 69 -0.78 -4.11 -8.01
C PRO A 69 -0.58 -5.29 -7.07
N ALA A 70 -1.68 -5.77 -6.49
CA ALA A 70 -1.72 -7.01 -5.73
C ALA A 70 -0.95 -8.00 -6.57
N GLN A 71 0.03 -8.71 -5.98
CA GLN A 71 0.76 -9.75 -6.71
C GLN A 71 -0.30 -10.53 -7.48
N ALA A 72 -0.28 -10.39 -8.80
CA ALA A 72 -1.26 -11.01 -9.66
C ALA A 72 -1.09 -12.49 -9.36
N GLY A 73 -1.97 -13.01 -8.50
CA GLY A 73 -2.11 -14.42 -8.30
C GLY A 73 -2.27 -14.95 -9.71
N THR A 74 -1.33 -15.79 -10.07
CA THR A 74 -1.30 -16.54 -11.30
C THR A 74 -2.62 -17.31 -11.44
N ASP A 75 -3.66 -16.68 -11.95
CA ASP A 75 -4.90 -17.33 -12.37
C ASP A 75 -5.41 -16.70 -13.67
N LYS A 76 -4.51 -16.58 -14.63
CA LYS A 76 -4.88 -16.80 -16.02
C LYS A 76 -4.55 -18.25 -16.31
N GLY A 77 -5.45 -19.16 -15.92
CA GLY A 77 -5.52 -20.46 -16.59
C GLY A 77 -5.57 -20.23 -18.11
N PRO A 78 -4.89 -21.05 -18.93
CA PRO A 78 -4.90 -20.85 -20.36
C PRO A 78 -6.35 -20.93 -20.87
N PRO A 79 -6.80 -20.03 -21.77
CA PRO A 79 -8.12 -20.17 -22.37
C PRO A 79 -8.21 -21.47 -23.17
N PRO A 80 -9.41 -22.06 -23.31
CA PRO A 80 -9.63 -23.39 -23.89
C PRO A 80 -9.19 -23.50 -25.35
#